data_AF-A0A7W0KZ56-F1
#
_entry.id   AF-A0A7W0KZ56-F1
#
_cell.length_a   1.000
_cell.length_b   1.000
_cell.length_c   1.000
_cell.angle_alpha   90.00
_cell.angle_beta   90.00
_cell.angle_gamma   90.00
#
_symmetry.space_group_name_H-M   'P 1'
#
loop_
_entity.id
_entity.type
_entity.pdbx_description
1 polymer ?
#
loop_
_entity_poly.entity_id
_entity_poly.type
_entity_poly.pdbx_seq_one_letter_code
_entity_poly.pdbx_strand_id
1 'polypeptide(L)'
;MMRDDELRDLLEEIMSTSTERPATTTDDVATTDNRSRRRMLVGGLAAAAAAVGIAIATVAVTSDDQSESRQSLAVAAAGTTMTSCLPFDVSMLADMPVAFAGTVTEISDTMVTIDVERWYRTPNDETDLVDLSLPAENTSAALDGVEFAAGERYLITATDGNVNGCGFSGPATADLESAFESAFVG
;
A
#
# COMPACT_ATOMS: atom_id res chain seq x y z
N MET A 1 -35.31 38.64 11.26
CA MET A 1 -34.97 39.09 9.90
C MET A 1 -33.66 39.89 9.97
N MET A 2 -32.55 39.24 10.37
CA MET A 2 -31.18 39.80 10.36
C MET A 2 -30.14 38.75 10.84
N ARG A 3 -30.10 37.54 10.26
CA ARG A 3 -29.07 36.51 10.59
C ARG A 3 -28.67 35.58 9.44
N ASP A 4 -29.21 35.75 8.23
CA ASP A 4 -28.91 34.87 7.09
C ASP A 4 -27.91 35.49 6.11
N ASP A 5 -27.75 36.82 6.10
CA ASP A 5 -26.79 37.51 5.23
C ASP A 5 -25.34 37.41 5.76
N GLU A 6 -25.13 37.47 7.08
CA GLU A 6 -23.79 37.41 7.70
C GLU A 6 -23.10 36.04 7.49
N LEU A 7 -23.90 34.97 7.38
CA LEU A 7 -23.40 33.61 7.15
C LEU A 7 -22.91 33.41 5.72
N ARG A 8 -23.36 34.23 4.77
CA ARG A 8 -22.91 34.18 3.36
C ARG A 8 -21.63 34.97 3.15
N ASP A 9 -21.50 36.13 3.80
CA ASP A 9 -20.25 36.92 3.79
C ASP A 9 -19.08 36.10 4.36
N LEU A 10 -19.32 35.38 5.46
CA LEU A 10 -18.30 34.54 6.07
C LEU A 10 -17.83 33.41 5.14
N LEU A 11 -18.67 32.88 4.24
CA LEU A 11 -18.30 31.79 3.33
C LEU A 11 -17.55 32.29 2.09
N GLU A 12 -17.83 33.49 1.59
CA GLU A 12 -17.04 34.10 0.50
C GLU A 12 -15.63 34.52 0.97
N GLU A 13 -15.47 34.91 2.24
CA GLU A 13 -14.18 35.26 2.83
C GLU A 13 -13.24 34.04 2.96
N ILE A 14 -13.75 32.86 3.33
CA ILE A 14 -12.93 31.63 3.38
C ILE A 14 -12.56 31.13 1.98
N MET A 15 -13.39 31.41 0.97
CA MET A 15 -13.09 31.05 -0.42
C MET A 15 -12.14 32.03 -1.13
N SER A 16 -11.99 33.25 -0.63
CA SER A 16 -11.07 34.25 -1.19
C SER A 16 -9.69 34.24 -0.55
N THR A 17 -9.51 33.55 0.59
CA THR A 17 -8.19 33.40 1.24
C THR A 17 -7.46 32.16 0.70
N SER A 18 -6.98 32.26 -0.53
CA SER A 18 -6.00 31.32 -1.06
C SER A 18 -4.86 32.04 -1.79
N THR A 19 -3.77 32.20 -1.02
CA THR A 19 -2.38 32.08 -1.46
C THR A 19 -1.79 33.21 -2.32
N GLU A 20 -1.52 34.37 -1.69
CA GLU A 20 -0.41 35.24 -2.11
C GLU A 20 0.93 34.63 -1.66
N ARG A 21 1.60 33.91 -2.57
CA ARG A 21 3.03 33.57 -2.43
C ARG A 21 3.86 34.80 -2.81
N PRO A 22 4.73 35.33 -1.93
CA PRO A 22 5.64 36.39 -2.32
C PRO A 22 6.65 35.87 -3.35
N ALA A 23 6.67 36.53 -4.51
CA ALA A 23 7.72 36.37 -5.51
C ALA A 23 9.04 36.92 -4.92
N THR A 24 10.02 36.04 -4.71
CA THR A 24 11.41 36.46 -4.49
C THR A 24 12.19 36.11 -5.74
N THR A 25 12.33 37.09 -6.62
CA THR A 25 13.34 37.12 -7.68
C THR A 25 14.69 37.42 -7.05
N THR A 26 15.71 36.60 -7.28
CA THR A 26 17.10 37.07 -7.50
C THR A 26 17.90 35.97 -8.21
N ASP A 27 18.47 36.38 -9.34
CA ASP A 27 19.47 35.74 -10.19
C ASP A 27 20.74 35.21 -9.47
N ASP A 28 21.41 34.33 -10.23
CA ASP A 28 22.86 34.31 -10.50
C ASP A 28 23.71 33.10 -10.04
N VAL A 29 24.71 32.85 -10.88
CA VAL A 29 25.39 31.60 -11.22
C VAL A 29 26.60 31.33 -10.33
N ALA A 30 26.88 30.06 -10.00
CA ALA A 30 28.25 29.59 -9.81
C ALA A 30 28.40 28.07 -10.04
N THR A 31 29.03 27.74 -11.16
CA THR A 31 29.62 26.45 -11.53
C THR A 31 30.56 25.91 -10.46
N THR A 32 30.45 24.63 -10.06
CA THR A 32 31.64 23.83 -9.72
C THR A 32 31.47 22.38 -10.17
N ASP A 33 32.34 22.04 -11.10
CA ASP A 33 32.64 20.76 -11.73
C ASP A 33 33.09 19.72 -10.68
N ASN A 34 32.41 18.57 -10.56
CA ASN A 34 33.04 17.38 -9.99
C ASN A 34 32.90 16.18 -10.94
N ARG A 35 33.84 16.16 -11.86
CA ARG A 35 34.21 15.14 -12.82
C ARG A 35 34.44 13.75 -12.19
N SER A 36 33.60 12.78 -12.53
CA SER A 36 34.06 11.39 -12.67
C SER A 36 33.22 10.56 -13.65
N ARG A 37 33.70 10.57 -14.90
CA ARG A 37 33.70 9.46 -15.88
C ARG A 37 32.47 8.54 -15.96
N ARG A 38 31.62 8.83 -16.95
CA ARG A 38 31.40 7.87 -18.05
C ARG A 38 30.98 8.59 -19.33
N ARG A 39 31.91 8.60 -20.29
CA ARG A 39 31.74 9.00 -21.70
C ARG A 39 30.98 7.84 -22.37
N MET A 40 29.92 8.04 -23.16
CA MET A 40 29.86 8.45 -24.58
C MET A 40 28.40 8.12 -25.02
N LEU A 41 27.74 8.62 -26.07
CA LEU A 41 27.85 9.67 -27.09
C LEU A 41 26.56 9.53 -27.95
N VAL A 42 26.14 10.62 -28.63
CA VAL A 42 25.24 10.67 -29.83
C VAL A 42 23.75 10.39 -29.54
N GLY A 43 22.75 11.14 -29.96
CA GLY A 43 22.47 12.22 -30.94
C GLY A 43 20.93 12.24 -31.08
N GLY A 44 20.17 13.17 -31.64
CA GLY A 44 20.31 14.40 -32.40
C GLY A 44 18.89 14.76 -32.89
N LEU A 45 18.64 16.05 -33.11
CA LEU A 45 17.58 16.69 -33.93
C LEU A 45 16.08 16.27 -33.84
N ALA A 46 15.29 17.24 -33.35
CA ALA A 46 14.10 17.86 -33.97
C ALA A 46 12.83 17.04 -34.27
N ALA A 47 11.69 17.50 -33.71
CA ALA A 47 10.46 17.78 -34.47
C ALA A 47 9.44 18.54 -33.60
N ALA A 48 9.16 19.79 -33.96
CA ALA A 48 7.90 20.45 -33.61
C ALA A 48 6.85 20.00 -34.63
N ALA A 49 5.82 19.29 -34.19
CA ALA A 49 4.58 19.10 -34.92
C ALA A 49 3.43 18.97 -33.92
N ALA A 50 2.60 20.01 -33.87
CA ALA A 50 1.30 19.95 -33.24
C ALA A 50 0.43 18.94 -33.99
N ALA A 51 -0.01 17.89 -33.28
CA ALA A 51 -1.08 17.04 -33.72
C ALA A 51 -2.08 16.91 -32.56
N VAL A 52 -3.25 17.52 -32.74
CA VAL A 52 -4.44 17.23 -31.94
C VAL A 52 -4.79 15.77 -32.19
N GLY A 53 -4.51 14.93 -31.21
CA GLY A 53 -4.98 13.56 -31.13
C GLY A 53 -5.41 13.32 -29.70
N ILE A 54 -6.70 13.10 -29.48
CA ILE A 54 -7.21 12.57 -28.21
C ILE A 54 -6.68 11.14 -28.13
N ALA A 55 -5.49 10.99 -27.58
CA ALA A 55 -5.04 9.71 -27.07
C ALA A 55 -5.74 9.53 -25.73
N ILE A 56 -6.78 8.70 -25.70
CA ILE A 56 -7.14 8.00 -24.47
C ILE A 56 -5.94 7.10 -24.20
N ALA A 57 -4.92 7.65 -23.56
CA ALA A 57 -3.90 6.86 -22.92
C ALA A 57 -4.61 6.16 -21.78
N THR A 58 -5.03 4.91 -22.01
CA THR A 58 -5.13 3.97 -20.90
C THR A 58 -3.75 3.95 -20.29
N VAL A 59 -3.58 4.69 -19.20
CA VAL A 59 -2.42 4.57 -18.33
C VAL A 59 -2.54 3.15 -17.77
N ALA A 60 -1.97 2.20 -18.51
CA ALA A 60 -1.49 0.99 -17.89
C ALA A 60 -0.43 1.49 -16.91
N VAL A 61 -0.81 1.55 -15.64
CA VAL A 61 0.10 1.81 -14.53
C VAL A 61 1.00 0.59 -14.45
N THR A 62 1.95 0.49 -15.38
CA THR A 62 3.12 -0.37 -15.20
C THR A 62 4.09 0.49 -14.41
N SER A 63 3.90 0.51 -13.09
CA SER A 63 4.90 1.02 -12.15
C SER A 63 6.12 0.14 -12.26
N ASP A 64 6.99 0.45 -13.23
CA ASP A 64 8.39 0.08 -13.21
C ASP A 64 9.11 1.16 -12.40
N ASP A 65 8.93 1.12 -11.08
CA ASP A 65 9.60 2.03 -10.14
C ASP A 65 10.36 1.16 -9.14
N GLN A 66 11.69 1.15 -9.31
CA GLN A 66 12.70 0.52 -8.45
C GLN A 66 12.22 -0.67 -7.62
N SER A 67 12.34 -1.88 -8.19
CA SER A 67 12.03 -3.14 -7.50
C SER A 67 12.94 -3.38 -6.29
N GLU A 68 12.59 -2.78 -5.17
CA GLU A 68 12.67 -3.46 -3.88
C GLU A 68 11.77 -4.69 -4.04
N SER A 69 12.31 -5.89 -3.83
CA SER A 69 11.64 -7.16 -4.10
C SER A 69 10.46 -7.38 -3.15
N ARG A 70 9.28 -6.80 -3.44
CA ARG A 70 8.07 -6.96 -2.62
C ARG A 70 7.27 -8.20 -3.00
N GLN A 71 6.65 -8.84 -2.01
CA GLN A 71 5.70 -9.93 -2.25
C GLN A 71 4.27 -9.41 -2.25
N SER A 72 3.51 -9.70 -3.30
CA SER A 72 2.10 -9.32 -3.39
C SER A 72 1.19 -10.48 -3.00
N LEU A 73 0.25 -10.23 -2.10
CA LEU A 73 -0.82 -11.16 -1.73
C LEU A 73 -2.18 -10.49 -1.91
N ALA A 74 -3.22 -11.27 -2.16
CA ALA A 74 -4.59 -10.79 -2.28
C ALA A 74 -5.38 -11.11 -1.02
N VAL A 75 -6.19 -10.16 -0.56
CA VAL A 75 -7.24 -10.42 0.44
C VAL A 75 -8.51 -10.73 -0.32
N ALA A 76 -9.05 -11.94 -0.12
CA ALA A 76 -10.31 -12.30 -0.74
C ALA A 76 -11.44 -11.39 -0.23
N ALA A 77 -12.26 -10.86 -1.13
CA ALA A 77 -13.49 -10.18 -0.74
C ALA A 77 -14.36 -11.13 0.07
N ALA A 78 -14.86 -10.67 1.22
CA ALA A 78 -15.89 -11.38 1.98
C ALA A 78 -17.08 -11.67 1.06
N GLY A 79 -17.12 -12.86 0.48
CA GLY A 79 -18.05 -13.18 -0.60
C GLY A 79 -17.70 -14.41 -1.43
N THR A 80 -16.46 -14.88 -1.45
CA THR A 80 -16.11 -16.13 -2.15
C THR A 80 -16.13 -17.32 -1.20
N THR A 81 -17.31 -17.92 -1.02
CA THR A 81 -17.48 -19.33 -0.57
C THR A 81 -16.92 -19.74 0.80
N MET A 82 -16.84 -18.83 1.79
CA MET A 82 -16.65 -19.19 3.21
C MET A 82 -17.83 -18.69 4.06
N THR A 83 -19.06 -19.12 3.77
CA THR A 83 -20.21 -18.82 4.66
C THR A 83 -20.17 -19.65 5.96
N SER A 84 -19.18 -20.51 6.13
CA SER A 84 -18.91 -21.22 7.39
C SER A 84 -17.40 -21.37 7.55
N CYS A 85 -16.82 -20.62 8.49
CA CYS A 85 -15.44 -20.83 8.90
C CYS A 85 -15.30 -22.22 9.52
N LEU A 86 -14.27 -22.95 9.09
CA LEU A 86 -13.79 -24.09 9.85
C LEU A 86 -13.27 -23.59 11.21
N PRO A 87 -13.38 -24.40 12.28
CA PRO A 87 -12.79 -24.04 13.55
C PRO A 87 -11.28 -23.87 13.41
N PHE A 88 -10.75 -22.84 14.05
CA PHE A 88 -9.32 -22.59 14.15
C PHE A 88 -8.62 -23.80 14.80
N ASP A 89 -7.51 -24.24 14.21
CA ASP A 89 -6.68 -25.33 14.72
C ASP A 89 -5.19 -25.03 14.46
N VAL A 90 -4.35 -25.24 15.47
CA VAL A 90 -2.92 -24.92 15.42
C VAL A 90 -2.17 -25.86 14.47
N SER A 91 -2.62 -27.11 14.32
CA SER A 91 -2.01 -28.06 13.39
C SER A 91 -2.25 -27.61 11.95
N MET A 92 -3.46 -27.14 11.66
CA MET A 92 -3.79 -26.54 10.35
C MET A 92 -3.00 -25.25 10.10
N LEU A 93 -2.82 -24.42 11.12
CA LEU A 93 -1.95 -23.24 11.04
C LEU A 93 -0.51 -23.65 10.68
N ALA A 94 0.02 -24.69 11.31
CA ALA A 94 1.37 -25.20 11.05
C ALA A 94 1.56 -25.75 9.63
N ASP A 95 0.50 -26.07 8.90
CA ASP A 95 0.54 -26.50 7.50
C ASP A 95 0.43 -25.33 6.50
N MET A 96 0.19 -24.09 6.95
CA MET A 96 0.06 -22.93 6.05
C MET A 96 1.36 -22.67 5.29
N PRO A 97 1.34 -22.52 3.95
CA PRO A 97 2.56 -22.40 3.15
C PRO A 97 3.25 -21.03 3.30
N VAL A 98 2.51 -20.00 3.70
CA VAL A 98 3.02 -18.65 3.97
C VAL A 98 2.54 -18.21 5.34
N ALA A 99 3.44 -17.71 6.17
CA ALA A 99 3.14 -17.17 7.49
C ALA A 99 4.17 -16.12 7.91
N PHE A 100 3.73 -14.94 8.32
CA PHE A 100 4.62 -13.87 8.79
C PHE A 100 3.94 -12.94 9.82
N ALA A 101 4.75 -12.25 10.60
CA ALA A 101 4.36 -11.12 11.42
C ALA A 101 4.90 -9.82 10.80
N GLY A 102 4.11 -8.77 10.82
CA GLY A 102 4.55 -7.46 10.33
C GLY A 102 3.67 -6.32 10.79
N THR A 103 4.15 -5.10 10.58
CA THR A 103 3.45 -3.87 10.92
C THR A 103 2.97 -3.16 9.66
N VAL A 104 1.71 -2.72 9.66
CA VAL A 104 1.14 -1.96 8.55
C VAL A 104 1.82 -0.59 8.47
N THR A 105 2.43 -0.26 7.33
CA THR A 105 3.12 1.01 7.12
C THR A 105 2.34 1.97 6.24
N GLU A 106 1.53 1.44 5.32
CA GLU A 106 0.71 2.23 4.40
C GLU A 106 -0.64 1.57 4.16
N ILE A 107 -1.69 2.38 4.09
CA ILE A 107 -3.04 1.97 3.73
C ILE A 107 -3.55 2.90 2.64
N SER A 108 -4.05 2.31 1.56
CA SER A 108 -4.71 2.98 0.45
C SER A 108 -6.06 2.30 0.17
N ASP A 109 -6.82 2.83 -0.80
CA ASP A 109 -8.14 2.30 -1.14
C ASP A 109 -8.13 0.82 -1.58
N THR A 110 -7.06 0.35 -2.22
CA THR A 110 -6.97 -1.01 -2.80
C THR A 110 -5.74 -1.78 -2.38
N MET A 111 -4.92 -1.24 -1.48
CA MET A 111 -3.66 -1.85 -1.08
C MET A 111 -3.30 -1.50 0.36
N VAL A 112 -2.78 -2.49 1.10
CA VAL A 112 -2.15 -2.31 2.41
C VAL A 112 -0.71 -2.81 2.34
N THR A 113 0.24 -1.95 2.69
CA THR A 113 1.66 -2.31 2.73
C THR A 113 2.04 -2.70 4.16
N ILE A 114 2.69 -3.85 4.30
CA ILE A 114 3.15 -4.38 5.58
C ILE A 114 4.68 -4.52 5.55
N ASP A 115 5.33 -3.94 6.56
CA ASP A 115 6.74 -4.18 6.89
C ASP A 115 6.86 -5.48 7.67
N VAL A 116 7.55 -6.46 7.10
CA VAL A 116 7.67 -7.81 7.65
C VAL A 116 8.77 -7.84 8.69
N GLU A 117 8.39 -8.12 9.93
CA GLU A 117 9.32 -8.23 11.05
C GLU A 117 9.88 -9.65 11.20
N ARG A 118 9.06 -10.65 10.83
CA ARG A 118 9.42 -12.06 10.97
C ARG A 118 8.65 -12.92 9.98
N TRP A 119 9.38 -13.71 9.21
CA TRP A 119 8.84 -14.87 8.51
C TRP A 119 8.79 -16.08 9.44
N TYR A 120 7.64 -16.74 9.50
CA TYR A 120 7.48 -18.07 10.09
C TYR A 120 7.54 -19.15 9.00
N ARG A 121 6.99 -18.83 7.82
CA ARG A 121 7.16 -19.62 6.60
C ARG A 121 7.07 -18.73 5.37
N THR A 122 8.01 -18.90 4.46
CA THR A 122 7.99 -18.22 3.15
C THR A 122 7.95 -19.25 2.02
N PRO A 123 7.18 -19.01 0.95
CA PRO A 123 7.18 -19.86 -0.24
C PRO A 123 8.37 -19.57 -1.17
N ASN A 124 9.01 -18.40 -1.02
CA ASN A 124 10.09 -17.88 -1.89
C ASN A 124 11.19 -17.22 -1.03
N ASP A 125 12.02 -16.38 -1.64
CA ASP A 125 12.96 -15.51 -0.90
C ASP A 125 12.20 -14.60 0.09
N GLU A 126 12.78 -14.42 1.27
CA GLU A 126 12.25 -13.51 2.29
C GLU A 126 12.34 -12.06 1.77
N THR A 127 11.29 -11.29 2.06
CA THR A 127 11.23 -9.86 1.77
C THR A 127 10.82 -9.09 3.01
N ASP A 128 11.29 -7.86 3.11
CA ASP A 128 10.96 -6.93 4.18
C ASP A 128 9.59 -6.26 3.95
N LEU A 129 9.04 -6.32 2.73
CA LEU A 129 7.79 -5.62 2.39
C LEU A 129 6.80 -6.54 1.66
N VAL A 130 5.56 -6.53 2.15
CA VAL A 130 4.43 -7.28 1.61
C VAL A 130 3.28 -6.34 1.28
N ASP A 131 2.79 -6.42 0.05
CA ASP A 131 1.65 -5.65 -0.43
C ASP A 131 0.39 -6.54 -0.43
N LEU A 132 -0.62 -6.18 0.36
CA LEU A 132 -1.91 -6.85 0.43
C LEU A 132 -2.95 -6.12 -0.43
N SER A 133 -3.37 -6.73 -1.53
CA SER A 133 -4.41 -6.18 -2.40
C SER A 133 -5.78 -6.35 -1.77
N LEU A 134 -6.47 -5.23 -1.55
CA LEU A 134 -7.84 -5.19 -1.04
C LEU A 134 -8.85 -5.13 -2.19
N PRO A 135 -10.01 -5.78 -2.04
CA PRO A 135 -11.11 -5.64 -3.01
C PRO A 135 -11.69 -4.22 -2.94
N ALA A 136 -11.87 -3.60 -4.11
CA ALA A 136 -12.25 -2.18 -4.25
C ALA A 136 -13.56 -1.75 -3.57
N GLU A 137 -14.40 -2.70 -3.15
CA GLU A 137 -15.73 -2.40 -2.60
C GLU A 137 -15.82 -2.58 -1.07
N ASN A 138 -14.77 -3.09 -0.38
CA ASN A 138 -14.88 -3.43 1.04
C ASN A 138 -13.55 -3.34 1.81
N THR A 139 -13.20 -2.15 2.32
CA THR A 139 -12.07 -1.96 3.25
C THR A 139 -12.31 -2.67 4.58
N SER A 140 -13.58 -2.76 5.02
CA SER A 140 -13.99 -3.40 6.28
C SER A 140 -14.15 -4.92 6.18
N ALA A 141 -13.94 -5.53 5.01
CA ALA A 141 -13.99 -6.99 4.83
C ALA A 141 -12.63 -7.67 4.97
N ALA A 142 -11.57 -6.90 5.22
CA ALA A 142 -10.26 -7.46 5.46
C ALA A 142 -10.32 -8.41 6.67
N LEU A 143 -9.74 -9.61 6.52
CA LEU A 143 -9.56 -10.59 7.60
C LEU A 143 -10.81 -10.85 8.47
N ASP A 144 -11.98 -11.09 7.86
CA ASP A 144 -13.23 -11.42 8.57
C ASP A 144 -13.86 -10.26 9.36
N GLY A 145 -13.72 -9.03 8.85
CA GLY A 145 -14.31 -7.85 9.48
C GLY A 145 -13.32 -7.02 10.30
N VAL A 146 -12.03 -7.35 10.24
CA VAL A 146 -10.96 -6.61 10.89
C VAL A 146 -10.42 -5.57 9.92
N GLU A 147 -10.55 -4.30 10.28
CA GLU A 147 -9.93 -3.21 9.55
C GLU A 147 -8.44 -3.13 9.85
N PHE A 148 -7.61 -2.96 8.81
CA PHE A 148 -6.20 -2.64 8.99
C PHE A 148 -6.04 -1.22 9.52
N ALA A 149 -5.09 -1.02 10.43
CA ALA A 149 -4.68 0.30 10.89
C ALA A 149 -3.18 0.49 10.76
N ALA A 150 -2.77 1.68 10.31
CA ALA A 150 -1.35 2.01 10.16
C ALA A 150 -0.65 2.05 11.53
N GLY A 151 0.54 1.47 11.59
CA GLY A 151 1.33 1.31 12.81
C GLY A 151 0.91 0.14 13.70
N GLU A 152 -0.14 -0.61 13.32
CA GLU A 152 -0.53 -1.83 14.04
C GLU A 152 0.13 -3.07 13.44
N ARG A 153 0.33 -4.05 14.31
CA ARG A 153 0.99 -5.32 14.00
C ARG A 153 -0.03 -6.41 13.72
N TYR A 154 0.22 -7.17 12.66
CA TYR A 154 -0.63 -8.25 12.20
C TYR A 154 0.16 -9.54 12.02
N LEU A 155 -0.53 -10.65 12.24
CA LEU A 155 -0.09 -11.99 11.88
C LEU A 155 -0.88 -12.43 10.66
N ILE A 156 -0.17 -12.79 9.60
CA ILE A 156 -0.77 -13.10 8.31
C ILE A 156 -0.35 -14.50 7.89
N THR A 157 -1.33 -15.29 7.46
CA THR A 157 -1.11 -16.53 6.70
C THR A 157 -1.74 -16.43 5.33
N ALA A 158 -1.16 -17.11 4.36
CA ALA A 158 -1.68 -17.14 3.01
C ALA A 158 -1.49 -18.49 2.33
N THR A 159 -2.41 -18.79 1.41
CA THR A 159 -2.41 -20.00 0.57
C THR A 159 -2.74 -19.58 -0.85
N ASP A 160 -1.96 -20.04 -1.83
CA ASP A 160 -2.14 -19.71 -3.25
C ASP A 160 -2.23 -18.19 -3.52
N GLY A 161 -1.41 -17.40 -2.81
CA GLY A 161 -1.38 -15.94 -2.92
C GLY A 161 -2.59 -15.22 -2.32
N ASN A 162 -3.46 -15.94 -1.60
CA ASN A 162 -4.63 -15.36 -0.92
C ASN A 162 -4.46 -15.43 0.59
N VAL A 163 -4.70 -14.31 1.27
CA VAL A 163 -4.67 -14.24 2.74
C VAL A 163 -5.78 -15.10 3.33
N ASN A 164 -5.43 -15.96 4.27
CA ASN A 164 -6.35 -16.84 4.96
C ASN A 164 -7.10 -16.05 6.05
N GLY A 165 -8.42 -15.95 5.90
CA GLY A 165 -9.32 -15.47 6.94
C GLY A 165 -9.64 -16.52 8.02
N CYS A 166 -10.79 -16.41 8.66
CA CYS A 166 -11.32 -17.29 9.71
C CYS A 166 -10.42 -17.42 10.95
N GLY A 167 -9.73 -16.34 11.32
CA GLY A 167 -8.86 -16.29 12.50
C GLY A 167 -7.45 -16.84 12.30
N PHE A 168 -7.09 -17.29 11.09
CA PHE A 168 -5.70 -17.64 10.75
C PHE A 168 -4.83 -16.43 10.42
N SER A 169 -5.46 -15.27 10.19
CA SER A 169 -4.80 -13.98 10.05
C SER A 169 -5.58 -12.93 10.84
N GLY A 170 -4.89 -11.92 11.39
CA GLY A 170 -5.52 -10.89 12.19
C GLY A 170 -4.50 -10.03 12.94
N PRO A 171 -4.96 -9.14 13.84
CA PRO A 171 -4.08 -8.36 14.69
C PRO A 171 -3.23 -9.30 15.55
N ALA A 172 -2.00 -8.88 15.86
CA ALA A 172 -1.07 -9.62 16.70
C ALA A 172 -1.51 -9.62 18.18
N THR A 173 -2.62 -10.32 18.45
CA THR A 173 -3.13 -10.59 19.79
C THR A 173 -2.30 -11.69 20.46
N ALA A 174 -2.24 -11.68 21.79
CA ALA A 174 -1.44 -12.65 22.54
C ALA A 174 -1.83 -14.12 22.22
N ASP A 175 -3.11 -14.41 22.03
CA ASP A 175 -3.58 -15.75 21.67
C ASP A 175 -3.11 -16.19 20.28
N LEU A 176 -3.19 -15.30 19.28
CA LEU A 176 -2.75 -15.60 17.92
C LEU A 176 -1.22 -15.67 17.83
N GLU A 177 -0.49 -14.81 18.53
CA GLU A 177 0.96 -14.90 18.64
C GLU A 177 1.40 -16.24 19.24
N SER A 178 0.77 -16.65 20.35
CA SER A 178 1.08 -17.93 20.99
C SER A 178 0.77 -19.12 20.07
N ALA A 179 -0.28 -19.03 19.26
CA ALA A 179 -0.61 -20.05 18.27
C ALA A 179 0.45 -20.13 17.16
N PHE A 180 0.91 -18.99 16.63
CA PHE A 180 1.99 -18.94 15.63
C PHE A 180 3.31 -19.47 16.20
N GLU A 181 3.65 -19.12 17.43
CA GLU A 181 4.85 -19.66 18.11
C GLU A 181 4.76 -21.18 18.25
N SER A 182 3.61 -21.68 18.72
CA SER A 182 3.37 -23.13 18.87
C SER A 182 3.39 -23.87 17.53
N ALA A 183 2.90 -23.25 16.47
CA ALA A 183 2.81 -23.85 15.14
C ALA A 183 4.16 -23.91 14.40
N PHE A 184 4.99 -22.88 14.54
CA PHE A 184 6.15 -22.68 13.65
C PHE A 184 7.51 -22.66 14.35
N VAL A 185 7.57 -22.37 15.66
CA VAL A 185 8.84 -22.21 16.38
C VAL A 185 9.23 -23.49 17.13
N GLY A 186 8.24 -24.16 17.77
CA GLY A 186 8.44 -25.43 18.48
C GLY A 186 9.10 -25.29 19.83
#